data_AF-A0A292QAL7-F1
#
_entry.id   AF-A0A292QAL7-F1
#
_cell.length_a   1.000
_cell.length_b   1.000
_cell.length_c   1.000
_cell.angle_alpha   90.00
_cell.angle_beta   90.00
_cell.angle_gamma   90.00
#
_symmetry.space_group_name_H-M   'P 1'
#
loop_
_entity.id
_entity.type
_entity.pdbx_description
1 polymer ?
#
loop_
_entity_poly.entity_id
_entity_poly.type
_entity_poly.pdbx_seq_one_letter_code
_entity_poly.pdbx_strand_id
1 'polypeptide(L)' 'LDADYRGEVKALLYNLGQDDYKVQAGSKIGQLILEQIHMGDLSECMELDNTERGNQGFGSTG' A
#
# COMPACT_ATOMS: atom_id res chain seq x y z
N LEU A 1 1.25 -7.87 -3.06
CA LEU A 1 1.15 -9.29 -3.44
C LEU A 1 -0.13 -9.42 -4.20
N ASP A 2 -0.04 -9.75 -5.48
CA ASP A 2 -1.24 -9.88 -6.32
C ASP A 2 -1.91 -11.24 -6.06
N ALA A 3 -3.22 -11.31 -6.27
CA ALA A 3 -4.01 -12.52 -5.95
C ALA A 3 -3.62 -13.74 -6.79
N ASP A 4 -3.04 -13.52 -7.96
CA ASP A 4 -2.57 -14.55 -8.90
C ASP A 4 -1.07 -14.90 -8.74
N TYR A 5 -0.33 -14.20 -7.87
CA TYR A 5 1.06 -14.52 -7.59
C TYR A 5 1.20 -15.90 -6.91
N ARG A 6 2.19 -16.70 -7.34
CA ARG A 6 2.47 -18.05 -6.81
C ARG A 6 3.93 -18.29 -6.42
N GLY A 7 4.78 -17.27 -6.57
CA GLY A 7 6.19 -17.36 -6.18
C GLY A 7 6.41 -17.25 -4.68
N GLU A 8 7.67 -17.25 -4.28
CA GLU A 8 8.07 -17.01 -2.89
C GLU A 8 7.70 -15.59 -2.45
N VAL A 9 6.96 -15.47 -1.35
CA VAL A 9 6.64 -14.19 -0.73
C VAL A 9 7.86 -13.67 0.03
N LYS A 10 8.30 -12.45 -0.31
CA LYS A 10 9.42 -11.77 0.35
C LYS A 10 8.94 -10.53 1.08
N ALA A 11 9.45 -10.30 2.28
CA ALA A 11 9.24 -9.08 3.04
C ALA A 11 10.43 -8.13 2.80
N LEU A 12 10.15 -6.94 2.28
CA LEU A 12 11.14 -5.87 2.19
C LEU A 12 11.21 -5.15 3.53
N LEU A 13 12.37 -5.17 4.18
CA LEU A 13 12.59 -4.51 5.46
C LEU A 13 13.42 -3.24 5.26
N TYR A 14 12.95 -2.15 5.85
CA TYR A 14 13.73 -0.92 5.99
C TYR A 14 14.14 -0.77 7.46
N ASN A 15 15.45 -0.76 7.72
CA ASN A 15 15.98 -0.35 9.01
C ASN A 15 16.23 1.16 8.99
N LEU A 16 15.42 1.92 9.73
CA LEU A 16 15.57 3.37 9.89
C LEU A 16 16.40 3.75 11.13
N GLY A 17 16.90 2.75 11.87
CA GLY A 17 17.81 2.94 12.99
C GLY A 17 19.24 3.23 12.55
N GLN A 18 20.10 3.58 13.51
CA GLN A 18 21.52 3.83 13.26
C GLN A 18 22.38 2.57 13.40
N ASP A 19 21.84 1.52 14.04
CA ASP A 19 22.53 0.26 14.31
C ASP A 19 21.97 -0.87 13.44
N ASP A 20 22.79 -1.88 13.19
CA ASP A 20 22.38 -3.09 12.47
C ASP A 20 21.29 -3.87 13.22
N TYR A 21 20.28 -4.33 12.48
CA TYR A 21 19.25 -5.23 13.01
C TYR A 21 19.41 -6.63 12.42
N LYS A 22 19.73 -7.61 13.29
CA LYS A 22 19.91 -9.01 12.89
C LYS A 22 18.58 -9.78 12.95
N VAL A 23 18.03 -10.11 11.78
CA VAL A 23 16.90 -11.04 11.65
C VAL A 23 17.40 -12.47 11.79
N GLN A 24 16.72 -13.28 12.61
CA GLN A 24 16.99 -14.71 12.74
C GLN A 24 15.89 -15.53 12.05
N ALA A 25 16.22 -16.75 11.63
CA ALA A 25 15.22 -17.66 11.08
C ALA A 25 14.12 -17.91 12.13
N GLY A 26 12.85 -17.80 11.73
CA GLY A 26 11.70 -17.90 12.63
C GLY A 26 11.27 -16.60 13.31
N SER A 27 12.02 -15.50 13.15
CA SER A 27 11.58 -14.18 13.62
C SER A 27 10.32 -13.72 12.90
N LYS A 28 9.37 -13.14 13.64
CA LYS A 28 8.21 -12.45 13.07
C LYS A 28 8.64 -11.06 12.60
N ILE A 29 8.69 -10.84 11.28
CA ILE A 29 9.24 -9.61 10.65
C ILE A 29 8.21 -8.75 9.93
N GLY A 30 6.93 -9.09 10.05
CA GLY A 30 5.83 -8.39 9.40
C GLY A 30 4.51 -9.14 9.60
N GLN A 31 3.45 -8.60 9.02
CA GLN A 31 2.12 -9.21 9.01
C GLN A 31 1.52 -9.11 7.61
N LEU A 32 0.78 -10.14 7.19
CA LEU A 32 0.03 -10.14 5.94
C LEU A 32 -1.42 -9.75 6.24
N ILE A 33 -1.94 -8.75 5.54
CA ILE A 33 -3.35 -8.37 5.59
C ILE A 33 -3.98 -8.76 4.25
N LEU A 34 -5.13 -9.43 4.30
CA LEU A 34 -5.93 -9.76 3.13
C LEU A 34 -6.91 -8.61 2.88
N GLU A 35 -6.44 -7.61 2.14
CA GLU A 35 -7.23 -6.43 1.82
C GLU A 35 -8.34 -6.74 0.81
N GLN A 36 -9.54 -6.20 1.04
CA GLN A 36 -10.61 -6.25 0.06
C GLN A 36 -10.33 -5.21 -1.04
N ILE A 37 -10.38 -5.65 -2.30
CA ILE A 37 -10.16 -4.80 -3.47
C ILE A 37 -11.32 -4.90 -4.46
N HIS A 38 -11.46 -3.88 -5.31
CA HIS A 38 -12.37 -3.88 -6.45
C HIS A 38 -11.57 -3.76 -7.75
N MET A 39 -11.84 -4.65 -8.71
CA MET A 39 -11.31 -4.55 -10.07
C MET A 39 -12.41 -4.02 -10.98
N GLY A 40 -12.46 -2.69 -11.14
CA GLY A 40 -13.39 -2.00 -12.02
C GLY A 40 -12.76 -1.68 -13.38
N ASP A 41 -13.60 -1.53 -14.40
CA ASP A 41 -13.19 -1.04 -15.71
C ASP A 41 -12.91 0.47 -15.66
N LEU A 42 -11.95 0.93 -16.46
CA LEU A 42 -11.67 2.35 -16.65
C LEU A 42 -12.56 2.91 -17.77
N SER A 43 -13.25 4.02 -17.50
CA SER A 43 -14.02 4.77 -18.49
C SER A 43 -13.43 6.17 -18.64
N GLU A 44 -13.01 6.51 -19.85
CA GLU A 44 -12.52 7.86 -20.19
C GLU A 44 -13.66 8.87 -20.24
N CYS A 45 -13.43 10.09 -19.75
CA CYS A 45 -14.38 11.20 -19.76
C CYS A 45 -13.65 12.54 -19.91
N MET A 46 -14.34 13.56 -20.41
CA MET A 46 -13.75 14.90 -20.58
C MET A 46 -13.56 15.62 -19.23
N GLU A 47 -14.51 15.47 -18.30
CA GLU A 47 -14.51 16.12 -16.99
C GLU A 47 -15.15 15.22 -15.93
N LEU A 48 -14.75 15.39 -14.67
CA LEU A 48 -15.34 14.73 -13.49
C LEU A 48 -16.30 15.69 -12.77
N ASP A 49 -17.27 15.13 -12.04
CA ASP A 49 -18.17 15.92 -11.21
C ASP A 49 -17.46 16.64 -10.05
N ASN A 50 -17.97 17.81 -9.68
CA ASN A 50 -17.48 18.54 -8.51
C ASN A 50 -17.91 17.86 -7.20
N THR A 51 -17.06 17.94 -6.18
CA THR A 51 -17.35 17.49 -4.82
C THR A 51 -17.02 18.61 -3.83
N GLU A 52 -17.56 18.56 -2.61
CA GLU A 52 -17.23 19.53 -1.55
C GLU A 52 -15.72 19.61 -1.26
N ARG A 53 -15.01 18.48 -1.40
CA ARG A 53 -13.56 18.41 -1.22
C ARG A 53 -12.81 19.10 -2.37
N GLY A 54 -13.27 18.92 -3.61
CA GLY A 54 -12.61 19.47 -4.80
C GLY A 54 -11.12 19.09 -4.87
N ASN A 55 -10.28 20.07 -5.21
CA ASN A 55 -8.82 19.89 -5.37
C ASN A 55 -8.01 19.96 -4.06
N GLN A 56 -8.68 19.94 -2.90
CA GLN A 56 -8.03 20.08 -1.61
C GLN A 56 -7.29 18.78 -1.20
N GLY A 57 -6.10 18.92 -0.61
CA GLY A 57 -5.25 17.82 -0.17
C GLY A 57 -4.07 18.32 0.68
N PHE A 58 -3.14 17.43 1.06
CA PHE A 58 -1.89 17.78 1.75
C PHE A 58 -2.08 18.60 3.04
N GLY A 59 -2.97 18.15 3.93
CA GLY A 59 -3.24 18.87 5.19
C GLY A 59 -4.14 20.10 5.01
N SER A 60 -4.94 20.15 3.95
CA SER A 60 -5.86 21.25 3.65
C SER A 60 -6.89 21.55 4.74
N THR A 61 -7.17 20.60 5.62
CA THR A 61 -8.10 20.79 6.75
C THR A 61 -7.43 21.34 8.00
N GLY A 62 -6.09 21.33 8.06
CA GLY A 62 -5.37 21.39 9.33
C GLY A 62 -5.58 20.14 10.17
#